data_AF-A0A969LXX7-F1
#
_entry.id   AF-A0A969LXX7-F1
#
_cell.length_a   1.000
_cell.length_b   1.000
_cell.length_c   1.000
_cell.angle_alpha   90.00
_cell.angle_beta   90.00
_cell.angle_gamma   90.00
#
_symmetry.space_group_name_H-M   'P 1'
#
loop_
_entity.id
_entity.type
_entity.pdbx_description
1 polymer ?
#
loop_
_entity_poly.entity_id
_entity_poly.type
_entity_poly.pdbx_seq_one_letter_code
_entity_poly.pdbx_strand_id
1 'polypeptide(L)'
;MTEKQLSALWPRLTQLLKPIGIICILSVLVWVTPAIAQGTVKAPIVIDGTELFEVESSGKFEADNRARGINFQLQAAIELDEPPTVQVNADNPNLPIISLNNDHLLTITSEDAIPGRTQLNQANIWASQIENAIVRAQYERSLPYLRGSVMQAIVLFSLAFILHWTLGRFWRRTLGPELRAVTHIPDPDAPSANTQPATSVDLFLGLLLMAVRVGIWLGAALYISNLFPWTRQWSYRVIEILSNSFISPIFTLGNNQYSIINLLILVVLLFGLQIVTRTITNLVKTRILRVTVVNRGAREAIAFVIRYTLLFIGALVLLQIWGIDLSSLAILASALGIGIGLGLQDLAKDIGSGLMLMFERPIQVGDFVQVGGFEGTIERIGARSTLVRTLDHISIIVPNSRFLSAEIINWSHDNPVSRLHLPVGVAYGSNMDVVRSALLAAATEHPKVLASPRPQVIFKGFGESSLNLELLVWIAEPSKQLILKSELYFSLEAQFRKHQIEIPFPQQDVHVRTGNLPIELSPQLEQTLQQLLQLSQNGKGKG
;
A
#
# COMPACT_ATOMS: atom_id res chain seq x y z
N MET A 1 -28.37 12.47 6.80
CA MET A 1 -27.29 13.44 6.55
C MET A 1 -27.95 14.69 5.98
N THR A 2 -27.88 15.83 6.67
CA THR A 2 -28.66 17.04 6.33
C THR A 2 -28.03 17.83 5.18
N GLU A 3 -28.82 18.62 4.46
CA GLU A 3 -28.38 19.48 3.33
C GLU A 3 -27.21 20.42 3.72
N LYS A 4 -27.16 20.84 4.99
CA LYS A 4 -26.04 21.58 5.60
C LYS A 4 -24.74 20.78 5.72
N GLN A 5 -24.79 19.47 5.89
CA GLN A 5 -23.61 18.61 5.91
C GLN A 5 -23.06 18.36 4.50
N LEU A 6 -23.93 18.30 3.49
CA LEU A 6 -23.54 18.18 2.08
C LEU A 6 -22.91 19.46 1.53
N SER A 7 -23.45 20.63 1.87
CA SER A 7 -22.88 21.92 1.45
C SER A 7 -21.53 22.24 2.12
N ALA A 8 -21.29 21.74 3.34
CA ALA A 8 -19.98 21.83 4.00
C ALA A 8 -18.92 20.88 3.41
N LEU A 9 -19.35 19.82 2.71
CA LEU A 9 -18.47 18.86 2.04
C LEU A 9 -18.03 19.34 0.66
N TRP A 10 -18.82 20.15 -0.04
CA TRP A 10 -18.53 20.61 -1.40
C TRP A 10 -17.20 21.38 -1.56
N PRO A 11 -16.84 22.35 -0.68
CA PRO A 11 -15.52 23.01 -0.72
C PRO A 11 -14.37 22.04 -0.40
N ARG A 12 -14.64 21.01 0.42
CA ARG A 12 -13.66 19.99 0.81
C ARG A 12 -13.44 18.95 -0.30
N LEU A 13 -14.50 18.63 -1.05
CA LEU A 13 -14.46 17.74 -2.22
C LEU A 13 -13.72 18.40 -3.38
N THR A 14 -13.97 19.68 -3.62
CA THR A 14 -13.23 20.46 -4.64
C THR A 14 -11.76 20.63 -4.27
N GLN A 15 -11.40 20.77 -2.99
CA GLN A 15 -10.00 20.70 -2.54
C GLN A 15 -9.36 19.30 -2.71
N LEU A 16 -10.15 18.21 -2.62
CA LEU A 16 -9.71 16.84 -2.88
C LEU A 16 -9.50 16.56 -4.38
N LEU A 17 -10.29 17.19 -5.25
CA LEU A 17 -10.21 17.01 -6.71
C LEU A 17 -9.12 17.85 -7.37
N LYS A 18 -8.68 18.97 -6.76
CA LYS A 18 -7.58 19.81 -7.27
C LYS A 18 -6.26 19.07 -7.53
N PRO A 19 -5.72 18.23 -6.62
CA PRO A 19 -4.52 17.45 -6.91
C PRO A 19 -4.75 16.42 -8.02
N ILE A 20 -5.94 15.80 -8.06
CA ILE A 20 -6.30 14.83 -9.12
C ILE A 20 -6.37 15.51 -10.48
N GLY A 21 -6.93 16.73 -10.57
CA GLY A 21 -6.97 17.51 -11.79
C GLY A 21 -5.59 17.92 -12.30
N ILE A 22 -4.66 18.28 -11.41
CA ILE A 22 -3.28 18.63 -11.78
C ILE A 22 -2.48 17.38 -12.22
N ILE A 23 -2.73 16.23 -11.57
CA ILE A 23 -2.15 14.92 -11.98
C ILE A 23 -2.72 14.49 -13.33
N CYS A 24 -4.03 14.69 -13.57
CA CYS A 24 -4.66 14.44 -14.86
C CYS A 24 -4.09 15.34 -15.97
N ILE A 25 -3.80 16.62 -15.68
CA ILE A 25 -3.16 17.54 -16.63
C ILE A 25 -1.72 17.10 -16.96
N LEU A 26 -0.98 16.57 -15.98
CA LEU A 26 0.34 15.96 -16.20
C LEU A 26 0.27 14.64 -17.00
N SER A 27 -0.78 13.84 -16.83
CA SER A 27 -1.01 12.64 -17.66
C SER A 27 -1.54 12.93 -19.06
N VAL A 28 -2.18 14.08 -19.29
CA VAL A 28 -2.60 14.51 -20.64
C VAL A 28 -1.38 14.95 -21.49
N LEU A 29 -0.25 15.29 -20.87
CA LEU A 29 1.03 15.48 -21.58
C LEU A 29 1.66 14.16 -22.10
N VAL A 30 1.09 13.00 -21.76
CA VAL A 30 1.62 11.66 -22.11
C VAL A 30 1.21 11.20 -23.52
N TRP A 31 0.42 11.99 -24.26
CA TRP A 31 0.13 11.72 -25.68
C TRP A 31 1.02 12.51 -26.63
N VAL A 32 2.33 12.48 -26.41
CA VAL A 32 3.31 12.87 -27.43
C VAL A 32 4.10 11.63 -27.78
N THR A 33 3.56 10.84 -28.70
CA THR A 33 4.35 9.86 -29.44
C THR A 33 5.29 10.64 -30.37
N PRO A 34 6.61 10.64 -30.18
CA PRO A 34 7.50 11.10 -31.23
C PRO A 34 7.39 10.11 -32.39
N ALA A 35 6.92 10.61 -33.53
CA ALA A 35 7.00 9.89 -34.78
C ALA A 35 8.47 9.52 -35.03
N ILE A 36 8.69 8.24 -35.30
CA ILE A 36 9.99 7.63 -35.57
C ILE A 36 10.60 8.36 -36.79
N ALA A 37 11.71 9.06 -36.58
CA ALA A 37 12.51 9.61 -37.67
C ALA A 37 13.33 8.47 -38.28
N GLN A 38 12.90 7.98 -39.44
CA GLN A 38 13.72 7.15 -40.33
C GLN A 38 14.78 8.03 -41.00
N GLY A 39 15.98 7.48 -41.23
CA GLY A 39 17.07 8.19 -41.90
C GLY A 39 16.61 8.80 -43.23
N THR A 40 16.91 10.07 -43.44
CA THR A 40 16.32 10.85 -44.52
C THR A 40 16.94 10.44 -45.87
N VAL A 41 16.11 9.83 -46.73
CA VAL A 41 16.41 9.56 -48.16
C VAL A 41 16.54 10.88 -48.96
N LYS A 42 16.15 12.00 -48.33
CA LYS A 42 15.97 13.32 -48.88
C LYS A 42 16.85 14.35 -48.18
N ALA A 43 17.31 15.35 -48.92
CA ALA A 43 18.08 16.47 -48.40
C ALA A 43 17.43 17.81 -48.77
N PRO A 44 17.31 18.76 -47.81
CA PRO A 44 16.59 20.01 -48.03
C PRO A 44 17.41 21.03 -48.84
N ILE A 45 16.74 21.71 -49.76
CA ILE A 45 17.23 22.92 -50.45
C ILE A 45 16.76 24.13 -49.66
N VAL A 46 17.70 24.95 -49.22
CA VAL A 46 17.48 25.99 -48.21
C VAL A 46 18.12 27.30 -48.66
N ILE A 47 17.35 28.39 -48.61
CA ILE A 47 17.85 29.76 -48.82
C ILE A 47 17.63 30.56 -47.53
N ASP A 48 18.71 31.12 -46.95
CA ASP A 48 18.71 31.88 -45.70
C ASP A 48 17.96 31.19 -44.54
N GLY A 49 18.03 29.86 -44.44
CA GLY A 49 17.33 29.07 -43.41
C GLY A 49 15.84 28.83 -43.68
N THR A 50 15.36 29.14 -44.89
CA THR A 50 14.02 28.80 -45.37
C THR A 50 14.11 27.62 -46.32
N GLU A 51 13.50 26.50 -45.95
CA GLU A 51 13.43 25.31 -46.82
C GLU A 51 12.45 25.54 -47.97
N LEU A 52 12.87 25.20 -49.19
CA LEU A 52 12.08 25.36 -50.40
C LEU A 52 11.43 24.04 -50.82
N PHE A 53 12.26 23.00 -50.92
CA PHE A 53 11.90 21.64 -51.30
C PHE A 53 13.06 20.70 -50.97
N GLU A 54 12.83 19.39 -51.08
CA GLU A 54 13.85 18.37 -50.83
C GLU A 54 14.25 17.67 -52.14
N VAL A 55 15.52 17.29 -52.24
CA VAL A 55 16.07 16.49 -53.35
C VAL A 55 16.45 15.10 -52.86
N GLU A 56 16.32 14.09 -53.72
CA GLU A 56 16.69 12.71 -53.41
C GLU A 56 18.12 12.39 -53.89
N SER A 57 18.60 11.18 -53.60
CA SER A 57 19.89 10.72 -54.14
C SER A 57 19.74 10.39 -55.63
N SER A 58 20.75 10.71 -56.45
CA SER A 58 20.71 10.46 -57.89
C SER A 58 22.02 9.85 -58.40
N GLY A 59 21.96 8.61 -58.87
CA GLY A 59 23.11 7.87 -59.39
C GLY A 59 24.22 7.73 -58.35
N LYS A 60 25.36 8.40 -58.58
CA LYS A 60 26.52 8.41 -57.66
C LYS A 60 26.50 9.56 -56.65
N PHE A 61 25.53 10.47 -56.74
CA PHE A 61 25.46 11.64 -55.89
C PHE A 61 24.40 11.44 -54.80
N GLU A 62 24.86 11.34 -53.55
CA GLU A 62 23.97 11.35 -52.38
C GLU A 62 23.18 12.66 -52.30
N ALA A 63 21.97 12.60 -51.75
CA ALA A 63 21.07 13.74 -51.59
C ALA A 63 21.75 14.96 -50.97
N ASP A 64 22.52 14.77 -49.88
CA ASP A 64 23.27 15.84 -49.20
C ASP A 64 24.33 16.50 -50.08
N ASN A 65 25.02 15.71 -50.92
CA ASN A 65 26.02 16.25 -51.85
C ASN A 65 25.37 17.11 -52.93
N ARG A 66 24.21 16.67 -53.46
CA ARG A 66 23.41 17.46 -54.41
C ARG A 66 22.91 18.75 -53.76
N ALA A 67 22.30 18.64 -52.58
CA ALA A 67 21.75 19.78 -51.85
C ALA A 67 22.82 20.82 -51.50
N ARG A 68 24.01 20.39 -51.05
CA ARG A 68 25.13 21.31 -50.76
C ARG A 68 25.56 22.12 -51.98
N GLY A 69 25.67 21.49 -53.14
CA GLY A 69 26.03 22.18 -54.39
C GLY A 69 24.99 23.23 -54.80
N ILE A 70 23.71 22.86 -54.73
CA ILE A 70 22.59 23.74 -55.07
C ILE A 70 22.50 24.91 -54.08
N ASN A 71 22.55 24.63 -52.78
CA ASN A 71 22.51 25.65 -51.73
C ASN A 71 23.68 26.63 -51.84
N PHE A 72 24.88 26.17 -52.23
CA PHE A 72 26.03 27.05 -52.46
C PHE A 72 25.79 28.02 -53.62
N GLN A 73 25.26 27.54 -54.76
CA GLN A 73 24.94 28.40 -55.90
C GLN A 73 23.79 29.38 -55.59
N LEU A 74 22.74 28.91 -54.91
CA LEU A 74 21.62 29.77 -54.49
C LEU A 74 22.07 30.87 -53.52
N GLN A 75 23.03 30.57 -52.63
CA GLN A 75 23.60 31.56 -51.74
C GLN A 75 24.41 32.63 -52.50
N ALA A 76 25.15 32.25 -53.54
CA ALA A 76 25.84 33.22 -54.39
C ALA A 76 24.86 34.08 -55.21
N ALA A 77 23.76 33.47 -55.66
CA ALA A 77 22.72 34.14 -56.45
C ALA A 77 22.00 35.28 -55.71
N ILE A 78 21.81 35.17 -54.40
CA ILE A 78 21.14 36.20 -53.58
C ILE A 78 22.06 37.37 -53.18
N GLU A 79 23.36 37.26 -53.42
CA GLU A 79 24.34 38.35 -53.19
C GLU A 79 24.47 39.29 -54.40
N LEU A 80 23.88 38.92 -55.55
CA LEU A 80 23.83 39.75 -56.75
C LEU A 80 22.85 40.92 -56.57
N ASP A 81 23.19 42.08 -57.16
CA ASP A 81 22.35 43.28 -57.14
C ASP A 81 21.06 43.13 -57.96
N GLU A 82 21.09 42.31 -59.02
CA GLU A 82 19.93 42.01 -59.86
C GLU A 82 19.52 40.53 -59.70
N PRO A 83 18.21 40.22 -59.64
CA PRO A 83 17.75 38.85 -59.54
C PRO A 83 18.17 38.05 -60.79
N PRO A 84 18.87 36.91 -60.63
CA PRO A 84 19.23 36.05 -61.75
C PRO A 84 17.98 35.49 -62.43
N THR A 85 18.05 35.32 -63.75
CA THR A 85 16.99 34.70 -64.52
C THR A 85 16.97 33.20 -64.27
N VAL A 86 15.85 32.69 -63.75
CA VAL A 86 15.63 31.26 -63.56
C VAL A 86 14.98 30.69 -64.81
N GLN A 87 15.64 29.75 -65.48
CA GLN A 87 15.13 29.13 -66.71
C GLN A 87 15.08 27.61 -66.57
N VAL A 88 13.98 27.03 -67.05
CA VAL A 88 13.83 25.57 -67.19
C VAL A 88 14.13 25.19 -68.62
N ASN A 89 15.23 24.47 -68.83
CA ASN A 89 15.50 23.82 -70.10
C ASN A 89 14.67 22.52 -70.18
N ALA A 90 13.80 22.44 -71.20
CA ALA A 90 12.89 21.34 -71.47
C ALA A 90 13.29 20.46 -72.66
N ASP A 91 14.53 20.58 -73.17
CA ASP A 91 15.05 19.84 -74.33
C ASP A 91 14.94 18.32 -74.14
N ASN A 92 15.05 17.84 -72.90
CA ASN A 92 14.73 16.47 -72.50
C ASN A 92 13.66 16.46 -71.38
N PRO A 93 12.39 16.13 -71.69
CA PRO A 93 11.29 16.16 -70.71
C PRO A 93 11.47 15.22 -69.52
N ASN A 94 12.30 14.18 -69.66
CA ASN A 94 12.56 13.19 -68.61
C ASN A 94 13.73 13.60 -67.68
N LEU A 95 14.53 14.58 -68.08
CA LEU A 95 15.67 15.12 -67.33
C LEU A 95 15.75 16.65 -67.51
N PRO A 96 14.71 17.40 -67.10
CA PRO A 96 14.71 18.85 -67.23
C PRO A 96 15.77 19.48 -66.32
N ILE A 97 16.35 20.59 -66.78
CA ILE A 97 17.44 21.30 -66.10
C ILE A 97 16.95 22.68 -65.69
N ILE A 98 17.12 23.03 -64.42
CA ILE A 98 16.97 24.40 -63.92
C ILE A 98 18.34 25.07 -64.00
N SER A 99 18.37 26.27 -64.56
CA SER A 99 19.56 27.10 -64.69
C SER A 99 19.35 28.50 -64.12
N LEU A 100 20.41 29.09 -63.59
CA LEU A 100 20.47 30.48 -63.12
C LEU A 100 21.40 31.26 -64.05
N ASN A 101 20.91 32.28 -64.77
CA ASN A 101 21.72 33.04 -65.74
C ASN A 101 22.46 32.15 -66.76
N ASN A 102 21.82 31.07 -67.22
CA ASN A 102 22.35 30.02 -68.08
C ASN A 102 23.39 29.07 -67.45
N ASP A 103 23.75 29.22 -66.18
CA ASP A 103 24.57 28.27 -65.45
C ASP A 103 23.71 27.13 -64.87
N HIS A 104 24.23 25.90 -64.92
CA HIS A 104 23.53 24.73 -64.39
C HIS A 104 23.37 24.81 -62.86
N LEU A 105 22.12 24.74 -62.40
CA LEU A 105 21.78 24.68 -60.97
C LEU A 105 21.42 23.26 -60.54
N LEU A 106 20.41 22.67 -61.17
CA LEU A 106 19.84 21.39 -60.77
C LEU A 106 19.24 20.65 -61.96
N THR A 107 19.52 19.35 -62.05
CA THR A 107 18.80 18.41 -62.93
C THR A 107 17.82 17.60 -62.11
N ILE A 108 16.57 17.53 -62.55
CA ILE A 108 15.50 16.82 -61.84
C ILE A 108 15.41 15.40 -62.37
N THR A 109 15.45 14.45 -61.46
CA THR A 109 15.46 13.01 -61.77
C THR A 109 14.12 12.37 -61.48
N SER A 110 13.97 11.08 -61.81
CA SER A 110 12.77 10.29 -61.47
C SER A 110 12.53 10.21 -59.97
N GLU A 111 13.60 10.16 -59.17
CA GLU A 111 13.52 10.08 -57.71
C GLU A 111 13.06 11.41 -57.08
N ASP A 112 13.30 12.52 -57.77
CA ASP A 112 12.88 13.86 -57.31
C ASP A 112 11.38 14.14 -57.60
N ALA A 113 10.73 13.31 -58.42
CA ALA A 113 9.36 13.51 -58.85
C ALA A 113 8.34 12.90 -57.87
N ILE A 114 7.41 13.73 -57.39
CA ILE A 114 6.29 13.27 -56.55
C ILE A 114 5.41 12.29 -57.36
N PRO A 115 4.93 11.18 -56.77
CA PRO A 115 4.04 10.25 -57.45
C PRO A 115 2.88 10.95 -58.16
N GLY A 116 2.74 10.72 -59.48
CA GLY A 116 1.69 11.32 -60.31
C GLY A 116 2.05 12.66 -60.96
N ARG A 117 3.29 13.15 -60.82
CA ARG A 117 3.77 14.37 -61.50
C ARG A 117 4.94 14.06 -62.44
N THR A 118 4.98 14.70 -63.61
CA THR A 118 6.12 14.61 -64.53
C THR A 118 7.31 15.43 -64.02
N GLN A 119 8.54 15.03 -64.36
CA GLN A 119 9.76 15.75 -63.99
C GLN A 119 9.72 17.19 -64.51
N LEU A 120 9.21 17.42 -65.73
CA LEU A 120 9.08 18.77 -66.30
C LEU A 120 8.11 19.65 -65.50
N ASN A 121 6.98 19.11 -65.05
CA ASN A 121 6.06 19.86 -64.19
C ASN A 121 6.67 20.16 -62.81
N GLN A 122 7.44 19.21 -62.26
CA GLN A 122 8.21 19.41 -61.03
C GLN A 122 9.25 20.52 -61.22
N ALA A 123 9.92 20.56 -62.37
CA ALA A 123 10.89 21.60 -62.75
C ALA A 123 10.31 22.99 -62.75
N ASN A 124 9.16 23.17 -63.39
CA ASN A 124 8.49 24.46 -63.45
C ASN A 124 8.08 24.95 -62.06
N ILE A 125 7.61 24.04 -61.19
CA ILE A 125 7.23 24.39 -59.82
C ILE A 125 8.46 24.79 -59.00
N TRP A 126 9.53 24.00 -59.06
CA TRP A 126 10.76 24.29 -58.34
C TRP A 126 11.44 25.55 -58.85
N ALA A 127 11.46 25.79 -60.16
CA ALA A 127 11.97 27.04 -60.73
C ALA A 127 11.21 28.26 -60.22
N SER A 128 9.87 28.21 -60.19
CA SER A 128 9.06 29.29 -59.64
C SER A 128 9.29 29.48 -58.12
N GLN A 129 9.49 28.39 -57.36
CA GLN A 129 9.82 28.47 -55.95
C GLN A 129 11.20 29.12 -55.72
N ILE A 130 12.20 28.76 -56.53
CA ILE A 130 13.55 29.34 -56.48
C ILE A 130 13.49 30.83 -56.82
N GLU A 131 12.83 31.20 -57.91
CA GLU A 131 12.71 32.59 -58.34
C GLU A 131 12.08 33.46 -57.25
N ASN A 132 10.93 33.04 -56.72
CA ASN A 132 10.24 33.73 -55.64
C ASN A 132 11.10 33.80 -54.36
N ALA A 133 11.86 32.74 -54.06
CA ALA A 133 12.73 32.71 -52.89
C ALA A 133 13.92 33.66 -53.02
N ILE A 134 14.53 33.76 -54.21
CA ILE A 134 15.63 34.69 -54.48
C ILE A 134 15.15 36.13 -54.38
N VAL A 135 14.03 36.47 -55.04
CA VAL A 135 13.42 37.81 -54.96
C VAL A 135 13.08 38.17 -53.52
N ARG A 136 12.51 37.23 -52.77
CA ARG A 136 12.22 37.42 -51.35
C ARG A 136 13.50 37.64 -50.54
N ALA A 137 14.54 36.84 -50.74
CA ALA A 137 15.81 36.95 -50.01
C ALA A 137 16.49 38.31 -50.27
N GLN A 138 16.43 38.83 -51.49
CA GLN A 138 16.92 40.17 -51.82
C GLN A 138 16.05 41.27 -51.15
N TYR A 139 14.73 41.14 -51.18
CA TYR A 139 13.82 42.07 -50.49
C TYR A 139 14.03 42.11 -48.97
N GLU A 140 14.25 40.95 -48.33
CA GLU A 140 14.49 40.85 -46.89
C GLU A 140 15.82 41.49 -46.45
N ARG A 141 16.76 41.75 -47.38
CA ARG A 141 17.98 42.53 -47.15
C ARG A 141 17.80 44.04 -47.32
N SER A 142 16.62 44.48 -47.78
CA SER A 142 16.34 45.91 -47.97
C SER A 142 16.19 46.67 -46.64
N LEU A 143 16.64 47.93 -46.65
CA LEU A 143 16.51 48.85 -45.50
C LEU A 143 15.08 48.97 -44.94
N PRO A 144 14.02 49.07 -45.76
CA PRO A 144 12.65 49.11 -45.27
C PRO A 144 12.25 47.85 -44.49
N TYR A 145 12.59 46.67 -45.00
CA TYR A 145 12.30 45.41 -44.33
C TYR A 145 13.04 45.31 -42.99
N LEU A 146 14.36 45.57 -42.99
CA LEU A 146 15.19 45.50 -41.79
C LEU A 146 14.69 46.42 -40.67
N ARG A 147 14.24 47.64 -40.99
CA ARG A 147 13.65 48.56 -39.99
C ARG A 147 12.38 47.97 -39.36
N GLY A 148 11.49 47.40 -40.16
CA GLY A 148 10.29 46.72 -39.66
C GLY A 148 10.63 45.54 -38.75
N SER A 149 11.60 44.72 -39.16
CA SER A 149 12.08 43.57 -38.39
C SER A 149 12.73 43.96 -37.06
N VAL A 150 13.49 45.07 -37.00
CA VAL A 150 14.04 45.61 -35.74
C VAL A 150 12.92 46.04 -34.79
N MET A 151 11.90 46.74 -35.29
CA MET A 151 10.76 47.14 -34.46
C MET A 151 10.02 45.92 -33.90
N GLN A 152 9.77 44.90 -34.73
CA GLN A 152 9.14 43.65 -34.29
C GLN A 152 9.99 42.93 -33.22
N ALA A 153 11.32 42.89 -33.40
CA ALA A 153 12.22 42.28 -32.43
C ALA A 153 12.18 42.99 -31.07
N ILE A 154 12.17 44.33 -31.05
CA ILE A 154 12.06 45.12 -29.81
C ILE A 154 10.72 44.85 -29.11
N VAL A 155 9.63 44.80 -29.86
CA VAL A 155 8.30 44.48 -29.31
C VAL A 155 8.27 43.09 -28.69
N LEU A 156 8.81 42.08 -29.39
CA LEU A 156 8.83 40.70 -28.91
C LEU A 156 9.75 40.50 -27.71
N PHE A 157 10.92 41.14 -27.70
CA PHE A 157 11.82 41.13 -26.55
C PHE A 157 11.14 41.75 -25.32
N SER A 158 10.47 42.89 -25.51
CA SER A 158 9.71 43.57 -24.45
C SER A 158 8.56 42.69 -23.94
N LEU A 159 7.84 42.02 -24.84
CA LEU A 159 6.77 41.09 -24.50
C LEU A 159 7.30 39.90 -23.70
N ALA A 160 8.40 39.28 -24.12
CA ALA A 160 9.04 38.17 -23.42
C ALA A 160 9.50 38.58 -22.02
N PHE A 161 10.07 39.78 -21.87
CA PHE A 161 10.47 40.34 -20.59
C PHE A 161 9.27 40.58 -19.66
N ILE A 162 8.19 41.19 -20.18
CA ILE A 162 6.94 41.39 -19.43
C ILE A 162 6.37 40.05 -19.01
N LEU A 163 6.33 39.04 -19.89
CA LEU A 163 5.82 37.71 -19.59
C LEU A 163 6.66 37.01 -18.51
N HIS A 164 7.99 37.07 -18.60
CA HIS A 164 8.90 36.55 -17.57
C HIS A 164 8.65 37.19 -16.19
N TRP A 165 8.50 38.52 -16.16
CA TRP A 165 8.30 39.29 -14.94
C TRP A 165 6.92 39.01 -14.31
N THR A 166 5.87 39.08 -15.12
CA THR A 166 4.47 38.79 -14.72
C THR A 166 4.32 37.35 -14.25
N LEU A 167 4.88 36.37 -14.96
CA LEU A 167 4.88 34.96 -14.55
C LEU A 167 5.59 34.78 -13.21
N GLY A 168 6.75 35.41 -13.01
CA GLY A 168 7.47 35.35 -11.73
C GLY A 168 6.70 35.98 -10.56
N ARG A 169 6.01 37.10 -10.83
CA ARG A 169 5.17 37.79 -9.84
C ARG A 169 3.94 36.95 -9.50
N PHE A 170 3.26 36.39 -10.49
CA PHE A 170 2.13 35.49 -10.34
C PHE A 170 2.56 34.23 -9.56
N TRP A 171 3.63 33.56 -9.97
CA TRP A 171 4.14 32.37 -9.29
C TRP A 171 4.41 32.59 -7.80
N ARG A 172 5.08 33.69 -7.43
CA ARG A 172 5.39 33.99 -6.02
C ARG A 172 4.16 34.35 -5.20
N ARG A 173 3.12 34.92 -5.81
CA ARG A 173 1.95 35.45 -5.09
C ARG A 173 0.78 34.47 -5.01
N THR A 174 0.56 33.68 -6.06
CA THR A 174 -0.65 32.84 -6.19
C THR A 174 -0.29 31.37 -6.36
N LEU A 175 0.35 31.01 -7.47
CA LEU A 175 0.47 29.60 -7.87
C LEU A 175 1.41 28.79 -6.97
N GLY A 176 2.57 29.35 -6.61
CA GLY A 176 3.58 28.67 -5.78
C GLY A 176 3.05 28.32 -4.39
N PRO A 177 2.46 29.28 -3.63
CA PRO A 177 1.85 29.00 -2.33
C PRO A 177 0.74 27.94 -2.40
N GLU A 178 -0.16 28.00 -3.39
CA GLU A 178 -1.24 27.01 -3.56
C GLU A 178 -0.70 25.61 -3.87
N LEU A 179 0.26 25.48 -4.78
CA LEU A 179 0.88 24.20 -5.11
C LEU A 179 1.64 23.60 -3.91
N ARG A 180 2.33 24.43 -3.14
CA ARG A 180 2.98 24.02 -1.88
C ARG A 180 1.97 23.61 -0.83
N ALA A 181 0.83 24.31 -0.70
CA ALA A 181 -0.20 23.96 0.27
C ALA A 181 -0.85 22.60 -0.01
N VAL A 182 -0.97 22.21 -1.29
CA VAL A 182 -1.50 20.90 -1.69
C VAL A 182 -0.51 19.77 -1.42
N THR A 183 0.78 20.03 -1.58
CA THR A 183 1.85 19.02 -1.51
C THR A 183 2.48 18.90 -0.13
N HIS A 184 2.55 20.01 0.61
CA HIS A 184 3.07 20.08 1.97
C HIS A 184 1.91 20.02 2.96
N ILE A 185 1.53 18.78 3.30
CA ILE A 185 0.64 18.53 4.43
C ILE A 185 1.53 18.55 5.69
N PRO A 186 1.32 19.49 6.64
CA PRO A 186 2.12 19.56 7.85
C PRO A 186 2.07 18.24 8.59
N ASP A 187 3.23 17.67 8.89
CA ASP A 187 3.30 16.54 9.82
C ASP A 187 3.03 17.10 11.23
N PRO A 188 1.89 16.78 11.86
CA PRO A 188 1.51 17.34 13.15
C PRO A 188 2.50 16.95 14.26
N ASP A 189 3.34 15.94 14.03
CA ASP A 189 4.25 15.42 15.03
C ASP A 189 5.74 15.73 14.72
N ALA A 190 6.00 16.59 13.72
CA ALA A 190 7.36 17.04 13.39
C ALA A 190 7.89 18.01 14.46
N PRO A 191 9.15 17.87 14.90
CA PRO A 191 9.77 18.83 15.81
C PRO A 191 9.73 20.23 15.21
N SER A 192 9.41 21.23 16.04
CA SER A 192 9.43 22.66 15.69
C SER A 192 10.88 23.14 15.48
N ALA A 193 11.55 22.63 14.45
CA ALA A 193 12.89 23.06 14.08
C ALA A 193 12.79 24.11 12.97
N ASN A 194 13.17 25.35 13.34
CA ASN A 194 13.32 26.50 12.45
C ASN A 194 14.51 26.28 11.50
N THR A 195 14.30 25.52 10.43
CA THR A 195 14.88 25.63 9.07
C THR A 195 14.57 24.32 8.37
N GLN A 196 13.39 24.22 7.76
CA GLN A 196 13.12 23.10 6.87
C GLN A 196 13.98 23.28 5.61
N PRO A 197 14.87 22.33 5.27
CA PRO A 197 15.58 22.36 4.00
C PRO A 197 14.57 22.35 2.85
N ALA A 198 14.93 22.96 1.72
CA ALA A 198 14.09 22.98 0.53
C ALA A 198 13.59 21.57 0.23
N THR A 199 12.27 21.37 0.27
CA THR A 199 11.70 20.05 0.02
C THR A 199 11.92 19.69 -1.45
N SER A 200 11.96 18.39 -1.79
CA SER A 200 12.05 17.94 -3.18
C SER A 200 10.97 18.57 -4.09
N VAL A 201 9.83 18.95 -3.49
CA VAL A 201 8.74 19.70 -4.13
C VAL A 201 9.16 21.13 -4.47
N ASP A 202 9.82 21.86 -3.55
CA ASP A 202 10.27 23.22 -3.79
C ASP A 202 11.31 23.28 -4.92
N LEU A 203 12.20 22.29 -4.96
CA LEU A 203 13.17 22.15 -6.03
C LEU A 203 12.47 21.87 -7.37
N PHE A 204 11.52 20.94 -7.41
CA PHE A 204 10.74 20.64 -8.62
C PHE A 204 9.96 21.87 -9.13
N LEU A 205 9.24 22.55 -8.25
CA LEU A 205 8.48 23.75 -8.59
C LEU A 205 9.39 24.88 -9.09
N GLY A 206 10.57 25.04 -8.47
CA GLY A 206 11.59 25.99 -8.91
C GLY A 206 12.12 25.68 -10.31
N LEU A 207 12.47 24.41 -10.56
CA LEU A 207 12.91 23.94 -11.87
C LEU A 207 11.83 24.10 -12.94
N LEU A 208 10.57 23.83 -12.62
CA LEU A 208 9.45 24.00 -13.56
C LEU A 208 9.27 25.47 -13.95
N LEU A 209 9.30 26.39 -12.98
CA LEU A 209 9.26 27.82 -13.28
C LEU A 209 10.47 28.26 -14.13
N MET A 210 11.65 27.75 -13.82
CA MET A 210 12.87 28.02 -14.59
C MET A 210 12.72 27.53 -16.03
N ALA A 211 12.23 26.30 -16.23
CA ALA A 211 12.00 25.72 -17.54
C ALA A 211 11.02 26.55 -18.37
N VAL A 212 9.89 26.97 -17.79
CA VAL A 212 8.92 27.83 -18.49
C VAL A 212 9.56 29.16 -18.91
N ARG A 213 10.36 29.77 -18.04
CA ARG A 213 11.07 31.03 -18.34
C ARG A 213 12.11 30.87 -19.42
N VAL A 214 12.88 29.78 -19.38
CA VAL A 214 13.84 29.44 -20.43
C VAL A 214 13.09 29.22 -21.75
N GLY A 215 11.95 28.53 -21.73
CA GLY A 215 11.10 28.33 -22.91
C GLY A 215 10.58 29.64 -23.53
N ILE A 216 10.15 30.60 -22.71
CA ILE A 216 9.75 31.94 -23.18
C ILE A 216 10.91 32.64 -23.89
N TRP A 217 12.09 32.67 -23.28
CA TRP A 217 13.26 33.32 -23.85
C TRP A 217 13.79 32.61 -25.09
N LEU A 218 13.81 31.28 -25.07
CA LEU A 218 14.20 30.47 -26.23
C LEU A 218 13.24 30.70 -27.39
N GLY A 219 11.93 30.65 -27.16
CA GLY A 219 10.92 30.92 -28.18
C GLY A 219 11.03 32.34 -28.76
N ALA A 220 11.23 33.34 -27.90
CA ALA A 220 11.46 34.71 -28.34
C ALA A 220 12.76 34.84 -29.15
N ALA A 221 13.85 34.21 -28.69
CA ALA A 221 15.14 34.24 -29.38
C ALA A 221 15.05 33.56 -30.76
N LEU A 222 14.41 32.39 -30.86
CA LEU A 222 14.21 31.67 -32.13
C LEU A 222 13.34 32.46 -33.10
N TYR A 223 12.26 33.08 -32.61
CA TYR A 223 11.42 33.93 -33.46
C TYR A 223 12.19 35.15 -33.95
N ILE A 224 12.88 35.85 -33.06
CA ILE A 224 13.68 37.04 -33.41
C ILE A 224 14.79 36.66 -34.39
N SER A 225 15.46 35.52 -34.20
CA SER A 225 16.46 35.04 -35.15
C SER A 225 15.88 34.74 -36.52
N ASN A 226 14.60 34.36 -36.61
CA ASN A 226 13.95 34.14 -37.90
C ASN A 226 13.54 35.45 -38.61
N LEU A 227 13.55 36.61 -37.93
CA LEU A 227 13.23 37.90 -38.55
C LEU A 227 14.33 38.41 -39.48
N PHE A 228 15.60 38.07 -39.22
CA PHE A 228 16.73 38.53 -40.03
C PHE A 228 17.32 37.37 -40.85
N PRO A 229 17.64 37.57 -42.14
CA PRO A 229 18.16 36.51 -43.00
C PRO A 229 19.41 35.82 -42.43
N TRP A 230 20.40 36.59 -41.97
CA TRP A 230 21.67 36.06 -41.46
C TRP A 230 21.46 35.21 -40.19
N THR A 231 20.59 35.65 -39.28
CA THR A 231 20.30 34.92 -38.05
C THR A 231 19.37 33.74 -38.29
N ARG A 232 18.52 33.79 -39.32
CA ARG A 232 17.62 32.69 -39.70
C ARG A 232 18.41 31.50 -40.20
N GLN A 233 19.43 31.73 -41.03
CA GLN A 233 20.33 30.67 -41.49
C GLN A 233 21.12 30.02 -40.35
N TRP A 234 21.56 30.82 -39.36
CA TRP A 234 22.23 30.29 -38.17
C TRP A 234 21.25 29.52 -37.28
N SER A 235 20.06 30.07 -37.04
CA SER A 235 18.97 29.44 -36.29
C SER A 235 18.60 28.08 -36.87
N TYR A 236 18.40 27.98 -38.19
CA TYR A 236 18.10 26.73 -38.88
C TYR A 236 19.18 25.67 -38.60
N ARG A 237 20.46 26.00 -38.80
CA ARG A 237 21.58 25.08 -38.54
C ARG A 237 21.67 24.64 -37.09
N VAL A 238 21.48 25.56 -36.14
CA VAL A 238 21.50 25.23 -34.71
C VAL A 238 20.33 24.34 -34.32
N ILE A 239 19.13 24.65 -34.80
CA ILE A 239 17.93 23.84 -34.56
C ILE A 239 18.13 22.44 -35.13
N GLU A 240 18.63 22.33 -36.35
CA GLU A 240 18.90 21.04 -37.01
C GLU A 240 19.92 20.19 -36.24
N ILE A 241 21.04 20.78 -35.80
CA ILE A 241 22.03 20.09 -34.98
C ILE A 241 21.41 19.64 -33.65
N LEU A 242 20.65 20.51 -32.99
CA LEU A 242 20.01 20.19 -31.71
C LEU A 242 18.90 19.15 -31.87
N SER A 243 18.01 19.28 -32.85
CA SER A 243 16.93 18.33 -33.10
C SER A 243 17.51 16.96 -33.41
N ASN A 244 18.51 16.88 -34.29
CA ASN A 244 19.19 15.63 -34.61
C ASN A 244 19.92 15.07 -33.40
N SER A 245 20.52 15.88 -32.54
CA SER A 245 21.21 15.40 -31.33
C SER A 245 20.26 14.92 -30.23
N PHE A 246 19.13 15.60 -30.02
CA PHE A 246 18.21 15.33 -28.90
C PHE A 246 17.10 14.34 -29.24
N ILE A 247 16.72 14.25 -30.52
CA ILE A 247 15.63 13.38 -31.01
C ILE A 247 16.20 12.06 -31.55
N SER A 248 17.46 12.03 -32.00
CA SER A 248 18.07 10.79 -32.48
C SER A 248 18.07 9.70 -31.39
N PRO A 249 17.88 8.43 -31.79
CA PRO A 249 18.01 7.32 -30.87
C PRO A 249 19.45 7.23 -30.35
N ILE A 250 19.63 7.25 -29.04
CA ILE A 250 20.92 6.94 -28.41
C ILE A 250 21.02 5.43 -28.19
N PHE A 251 19.92 4.80 -27.76
CA PHE A 251 19.87 3.37 -27.51
C PHE A 251 18.49 2.79 -27.84
N THR A 252 18.46 1.48 -28.05
CA THR A 252 17.25 0.70 -28.32
C THR A 252 16.99 -0.25 -27.16
N LEU A 253 15.74 -0.33 -26.69
CA LEU A 253 15.33 -1.30 -25.68
C LEU A 253 14.07 -2.02 -26.19
N GLY A 254 14.19 -3.32 -26.44
CA GLY A 254 13.17 -4.07 -27.17
C GLY A 254 12.98 -3.51 -28.58
N ASN A 255 11.74 -3.18 -28.93
CA ASN A 255 11.38 -2.58 -30.23
C ASN A 255 11.32 -1.04 -30.19
N ASN A 256 11.62 -0.42 -29.05
CA ASN A 256 11.51 1.02 -28.85
C ASN A 256 12.88 1.71 -28.92
N GLN A 257 12.90 2.89 -29.53
CA GLN A 257 14.08 3.74 -29.67
C GLN A 257 14.01 4.89 -28.65
N TYR A 258 15.09 5.10 -27.91
CA TYR A 258 15.16 6.10 -26.84
C TYR A 258 16.19 7.18 -27.13
N SER A 259 15.71 8.42 -27.13
CA SER A 259 16.49 9.63 -27.34
C SER A 259 16.72 10.38 -26.02
N ILE A 260 17.53 11.46 -26.04
CA ILE A 260 17.82 12.27 -24.84
C ILE A 260 16.53 12.84 -24.26
N ILE A 261 15.62 13.31 -25.12
CA ILE A 261 14.35 13.89 -24.67
C ILE A 261 13.49 12.86 -23.94
N ASN A 262 13.48 11.60 -24.40
CA ASN A 262 12.78 10.53 -23.71
C ASN A 262 13.36 10.37 -22.30
N LEU A 263 14.68 10.30 -22.15
CA LEU A 263 15.33 10.13 -20.84
C LEU A 263 15.02 11.29 -19.89
N LEU A 264 14.95 12.52 -20.41
CA LEU A 264 14.53 13.68 -19.62
C LEU A 264 13.07 13.55 -19.16
N ILE A 265 12.18 13.07 -20.03
CA ILE A 265 10.78 12.77 -19.66
C ILE A 265 10.73 11.70 -18.57
N LEU A 266 11.57 10.65 -18.61
CA LEU A 266 11.64 9.64 -17.55
C LEU A 266 11.96 10.27 -16.20
N VAL A 267 12.97 11.14 -16.16
CA VAL A 267 13.40 11.81 -14.93
C VAL A 267 12.25 12.65 -14.38
N VAL A 268 11.57 13.43 -15.21
CA VAL A 268 10.40 14.22 -14.80
C VAL A 268 9.28 13.33 -14.26
N LEU A 269 8.98 12.20 -14.91
CA LEU A 269 7.97 11.25 -14.45
C LEU A 269 8.34 10.60 -13.12
N LEU A 270 9.61 10.22 -12.90
CA LEU A 270 10.09 9.68 -11.63
C LEU A 270 9.99 10.70 -10.50
N PHE A 271 10.32 11.97 -10.76
CA PHE A 271 10.12 13.05 -9.80
C PHE A 271 8.63 13.29 -9.51
N GLY A 272 7.79 13.28 -10.55
CA GLY A 272 6.34 13.38 -10.42
C GLY A 272 5.77 12.27 -9.54
N LEU A 273 6.18 11.02 -9.76
CA LEU A 273 5.80 9.86 -8.96
C LEU A 273 6.14 10.06 -7.47
N GLN A 274 7.35 10.51 -7.16
CA GLN A 274 7.75 10.79 -5.76
C GLN A 274 6.85 11.83 -5.09
N ILE A 275 6.49 12.89 -5.81
CA ILE A 275 5.62 13.95 -5.30
C ILE A 275 4.19 13.43 -5.08
N VAL A 276 3.63 12.71 -6.05
CA VAL A 276 2.28 12.13 -5.98
C VAL A 276 2.19 11.15 -4.82
N THR A 277 3.11 10.19 -4.74
CA THR A 277 3.10 9.17 -3.68
C THR A 277 3.27 9.78 -2.29
N ARG A 278 4.16 10.77 -2.13
CA ARG A 278 4.32 11.51 -0.86
C ARG A 278 3.03 12.23 -0.46
N THR A 279 2.38 12.89 -1.42
CA THR A 279 1.13 13.65 -1.17
C THR A 279 0.00 12.71 -0.74
N ILE A 280 -0.20 11.60 -1.48
CA ILE A 280 -1.21 10.59 -1.14
C ILE A 280 -0.94 10.00 0.25
N THR A 281 0.30 9.59 0.52
CA THR A 281 0.67 8.98 1.81
C THR A 281 0.41 9.95 2.97
N ASN A 282 0.82 11.21 2.84
CA ASN A 282 0.60 12.22 3.87
C ASN A 282 -0.88 12.51 4.09
N LEU A 283 -1.68 12.50 3.01
CA LEU A 283 -3.12 12.68 3.10
C LEU A 283 -3.78 11.53 3.88
N VAL A 284 -3.42 10.28 3.55
CA VAL A 284 -3.89 9.09 4.27
C VAL A 284 -3.47 9.14 5.74
N LYS A 285 -2.21 9.50 6.02
CA LYS A 285 -1.66 9.63 7.38
C LYS A 285 -2.43 10.64 8.22
N THR A 286 -2.70 11.83 7.68
CA THR A 286 -3.30 12.94 8.43
C THR A 286 -4.81 12.91 8.51
N ARG A 287 -5.50 12.37 7.49
CA ARG A 287 -6.98 12.34 7.42
C ARG A 287 -7.58 11.03 7.93
N ILE A 288 -7.00 9.90 7.54
CA ILE A 288 -7.59 8.58 7.79
C ILE A 288 -6.95 7.96 9.02
N LEU A 289 -5.63 7.73 8.99
CA LEU A 289 -4.92 7.03 10.06
C LEU A 289 -4.88 7.80 11.37
N ARG A 290 -5.07 9.12 11.33
CA ARG A 290 -5.20 9.93 12.55
C ARG A 290 -6.46 9.60 13.35
N VAL A 291 -7.54 9.25 12.66
CA VAL A 291 -8.84 8.96 13.27
C VAL A 291 -8.98 7.48 13.59
N THR A 292 -8.40 6.60 12.76
CA THR A 292 -8.58 5.14 12.89
C THR A 292 -7.49 4.46 13.73
N VAL A 293 -6.28 5.02 13.82
CA VAL A 293 -5.14 4.39 14.51
C VAL A 293 -4.62 5.31 15.62
N VAL A 294 -4.82 4.87 16.86
CA VAL A 294 -4.46 5.63 18.08
C VAL A 294 -2.95 5.69 18.30
N ASN A 295 -2.22 4.61 17.97
CA ASN A 295 -0.76 4.54 18.19
C ASN A 295 0.02 5.21 17.04
N ARG A 296 0.87 6.19 17.38
CA ARG A 296 1.75 6.90 16.44
C ARG A 296 2.70 5.97 15.69
N GLY A 297 3.31 4.99 16.37
CA GLY A 297 4.23 4.04 15.76
C GLY A 297 3.56 3.18 14.69
N ALA A 298 2.34 2.71 14.95
CA ALA A 298 1.55 1.95 13.97
C ALA A 298 1.17 2.82 12.76
N ARG A 299 0.82 4.09 12.99
CA ARG A 299 0.52 5.05 11.91
C ARG A 299 1.72 5.25 10.98
N GLU A 300 2.92 5.41 11.52
CA GLU A 300 4.14 5.56 10.71
C GLU A 300 4.48 4.29 9.93
N ALA A 301 4.37 3.12 10.55
CA ALA A 301 4.60 1.84 9.88
C ALA A 301 3.64 1.65 8.70
N ILE A 302 2.35 1.95 8.88
CA ILE A 302 1.36 1.85 7.79
C ILE A 302 1.66 2.87 6.69
N ALA A 303 1.99 4.12 7.04
CA ALA A 303 2.34 5.15 6.06
C ALA A 303 3.60 4.76 5.25
N PHE A 304 4.59 4.17 5.91
CA PHE A 304 5.78 3.61 5.26
C PHE A 304 5.39 2.54 4.24
N VAL A 305 4.62 1.53 4.65
CA VAL A 305 4.19 0.44 3.75
C VAL A 305 3.41 1.00 2.55
N ILE A 306 2.43 1.88 2.77
CA ILE A 306 1.65 2.50 1.69
C ILE A 306 2.57 3.25 0.71
N ARG A 307 3.52 4.06 1.22
CA ARG A 307 4.43 4.84 0.39
C ARG A 307 5.27 3.94 -0.52
N TYR A 308 5.91 2.92 0.05
CA TYR A 308 6.81 2.05 -0.72
C TYR A 308 6.03 1.15 -1.68
N THR A 309 4.83 0.69 -1.32
CA THR A 309 3.94 -0.03 -2.24
C THR A 309 3.53 0.83 -3.43
N LEU A 310 3.13 2.08 -3.20
CA LEU A 310 2.78 3.01 -4.27
C LEU A 310 3.97 3.35 -5.16
N LEU A 311 5.16 3.55 -4.59
CA LEU A 311 6.40 3.76 -5.36
C LEU A 311 6.74 2.54 -6.21
N PHE A 312 6.62 1.35 -5.65
CA PHE A 312 6.88 0.08 -6.35
C PHE A 312 5.93 -0.09 -7.54
N ILE A 313 4.62 0.02 -7.31
CA ILE A 313 3.61 -0.09 -8.38
C ILE A 313 3.81 1.00 -9.43
N GLY A 314 4.02 2.25 -9.02
CA GLY A 314 4.27 3.36 -9.94
C GLY A 314 5.53 3.16 -10.79
N ALA A 315 6.59 2.61 -10.21
CA ALA A 315 7.81 2.27 -10.96
C ALA A 315 7.54 1.18 -12.01
N LEU A 316 6.77 0.14 -11.67
CA LEU A 316 6.39 -0.90 -12.63
C LEU A 316 5.58 -0.31 -13.81
N VAL A 317 4.60 0.55 -13.52
CA VAL A 317 3.83 1.23 -14.55
C VAL A 317 4.72 2.08 -15.46
N LEU A 318 5.68 2.83 -14.89
CA LEU A 318 6.63 3.60 -15.70
C LEU A 318 7.52 2.69 -16.56
N LEU A 319 8.04 1.59 -16.03
CA LEU A 319 8.83 0.63 -16.81
C LEU A 319 8.02 0.04 -17.98
N GLN A 320 6.73 -0.27 -17.76
CA GLN A 320 5.86 -0.80 -18.81
C GLN A 320 5.54 0.23 -19.90
N ILE A 321 5.27 1.50 -19.53
CA ILE A 321 5.12 2.60 -20.50
C ILE A 321 6.39 2.75 -21.35
N TRP A 322 7.54 2.47 -20.75
CA TRP A 322 8.85 2.43 -21.39
C TRP A 322 9.14 1.11 -22.13
N GLY A 323 8.11 0.34 -22.47
CA GLY A 323 8.23 -0.85 -23.31
C GLY A 323 9.07 -1.98 -22.73
N ILE A 324 9.36 -1.94 -21.43
CA ILE A 324 10.08 -3.03 -20.76
C ILE A 324 9.08 -4.15 -20.51
N ASP A 325 9.38 -5.34 -21.04
CA ASP A 325 8.59 -6.52 -20.76
C ASP A 325 8.77 -6.94 -19.29
N LEU A 326 7.68 -6.80 -18.53
CA LEU A 326 7.63 -7.15 -17.12
C LEU A 326 7.33 -8.64 -16.89
N SER A 327 7.15 -9.45 -17.93
CA SER A 327 6.79 -10.86 -17.81
C SER A 327 7.77 -11.64 -16.92
N SER A 328 9.09 -11.43 -17.10
CA SER A 328 10.11 -12.06 -16.26
C SER A 328 10.06 -11.57 -14.81
N LEU A 329 9.76 -10.28 -14.61
CA LEU A 329 9.63 -9.70 -13.27
C LEU A 329 8.34 -10.16 -12.57
N ALA A 330 7.28 -10.45 -13.32
CA ALA A 330 6.04 -11.01 -12.80
C ALA A 330 6.24 -12.41 -12.21
N ILE A 331 7.13 -13.23 -12.80
CA ILE A 331 7.51 -14.54 -12.23
C ILE A 331 8.18 -14.35 -10.87
N LEU A 332 9.17 -13.44 -10.78
CA LEU A 332 9.87 -13.14 -9.53
C LEU A 332 8.89 -12.55 -8.49
N ALA A 333 8.02 -11.64 -8.90
CA ALA A 333 7.00 -11.04 -8.05
C ALA A 333 5.99 -12.07 -7.56
N SER A 334 5.65 -13.07 -8.37
CA SER A 334 4.78 -14.18 -7.99
C SER A 334 5.44 -15.06 -6.93
N ALA A 335 6.70 -15.44 -7.13
CA ALA A 335 7.46 -16.21 -6.14
C ALA A 335 7.62 -15.45 -4.81
N LEU A 336 7.96 -14.15 -4.88
CA LEU A 336 8.04 -13.28 -3.71
C LEU A 336 6.67 -13.12 -3.04
N GLY A 337 5.61 -12.96 -3.82
CA GLY A 337 4.23 -12.84 -3.34
C GLY A 337 3.76 -14.09 -2.59
N ILE A 338 4.09 -15.28 -3.09
CA ILE A 338 3.86 -16.55 -2.39
C ILE A 338 4.66 -16.58 -1.08
N GLY A 339 5.94 -16.22 -1.11
CA GLY A 339 6.77 -16.17 0.10
C GLY A 339 6.23 -15.22 1.18
N ILE A 340 5.80 -14.02 0.78
CA ILE A 340 5.15 -13.05 1.66
C ILE A 340 3.81 -13.61 2.18
N GLY A 341 3.00 -14.22 1.31
CA GLY A 341 1.71 -14.80 1.66
C GLY A 341 1.83 -15.92 2.70
N LEU A 342 2.81 -16.82 2.52
CA LEU A 342 3.14 -17.86 3.49
C LEU A 342 3.63 -17.26 4.82
N GLY A 343 4.47 -16.21 4.77
CA GLY A 343 4.95 -15.52 5.97
C GLY A 343 3.86 -14.77 6.75
N LEU A 344 2.79 -14.32 6.08
CA LEU A 344 1.65 -13.62 6.70
C LEU A 344 0.43 -14.53 6.95
N GLN A 345 0.53 -15.83 6.68
CA GLN A 345 -0.61 -16.76 6.74
C GLN A 345 -1.30 -16.75 8.11
N ASP A 346 -0.53 -16.81 9.20
CA ASP A 346 -1.08 -16.83 10.57
C ASP A 346 -1.82 -15.53 10.91
N LEU A 347 -1.29 -14.38 10.49
CA LEU A 347 -1.94 -13.10 10.69
C LEU A 347 -3.27 -13.03 9.94
N ALA A 348 -3.30 -13.50 8.68
CA ALA A 348 -4.52 -13.56 7.90
C ALA A 348 -5.55 -14.50 8.54
N LYS A 349 -5.11 -15.65 9.05
CA LYS A 349 -5.94 -16.62 9.78
C LYS A 349 -6.54 -15.98 11.03
N ASP A 350 -5.75 -15.28 11.84
CA ASP A 350 -6.23 -14.60 13.06
C ASP A 350 -7.23 -13.48 12.76
N ILE A 351 -6.98 -12.68 11.72
CA ILE A 351 -7.90 -11.61 11.30
C ILE A 351 -9.22 -12.20 10.79
N GLY A 352 -9.16 -13.19 9.91
CA GLY A 352 -10.34 -13.89 9.41
C GLY A 352 -11.13 -14.55 10.54
N SER A 353 -10.43 -15.14 11.51
CA SER A 353 -11.05 -15.72 12.69
C SER A 353 -11.75 -14.67 13.55
N GLY A 354 -11.12 -13.50 13.73
CA GLY A 354 -11.74 -12.38 14.44
C GLY A 354 -13.03 -11.90 13.80
N LEU A 355 -13.05 -11.79 12.46
CA LEU A 355 -14.27 -11.43 11.71
C LEU A 355 -15.38 -12.46 11.90
N MET A 356 -15.06 -13.75 11.83
CA MET A 356 -16.03 -14.82 12.08
C MET A 356 -16.56 -14.77 13.52
N LEU A 357 -15.70 -14.59 14.52
CA LEU A 357 -16.13 -14.45 15.93
C LEU A 357 -17.09 -13.26 16.12
N MET A 358 -16.87 -12.15 15.43
CA MET A 358 -17.77 -10.99 15.50
C MET A 358 -19.12 -11.22 14.79
N PHE A 359 -19.11 -12.01 13.71
CA PHE A 359 -20.30 -12.29 12.90
C PHE A 359 -21.17 -13.39 13.53
N GLU A 360 -20.58 -14.55 13.84
CA GLU A 360 -21.29 -15.71 14.38
C GLU A 360 -21.48 -15.65 15.89
N ARG A 361 -20.64 -14.88 16.58
CA ARG A 361 -20.69 -14.67 18.05
C ARG A 361 -20.76 -15.96 18.88
N PRO A 362 -19.91 -16.99 18.62
CA PRO A 362 -19.86 -18.20 19.47
C PRO A 362 -19.38 -17.88 20.90
N ILE A 363 -18.69 -16.76 21.05
CA ILE A 363 -18.28 -16.17 22.33
C ILE A 363 -18.55 -14.67 22.28
N GLN A 364 -18.89 -14.08 23.43
CA GLN A 364 -19.20 -12.67 23.57
C GLN A 364 -18.39 -12.03 24.70
N VAL A 365 -18.25 -10.71 24.66
CA VAL A 365 -17.65 -9.95 25.77
C VAL A 365 -18.52 -10.11 27.01
N GLY A 366 -17.93 -10.59 28.10
CA GLY A 366 -18.61 -10.94 29.34
C GLY A 366 -18.77 -12.44 29.56
N ASP A 367 -18.59 -13.29 28.54
CA ASP A 367 -18.72 -14.73 28.70
C ASP A 367 -17.58 -15.31 29.55
N PHE A 368 -17.90 -16.25 30.43
CA PHE A 368 -16.92 -17.07 31.14
C PHE A 368 -16.58 -18.30 30.31
N VAL A 369 -15.32 -18.37 29.86
CA VAL A 369 -14.85 -19.37 28.91
C VAL A 369 -13.61 -20.09 29.43
N GLN A 370 -13.42 -21.32 28.97
CA GLN A 370 -12.19 -22.07 29.11
C GLN A 370 -11.61 -22.33 27.72
N VAL A 371 -10.35 -21.92 27.53
CA VAL A 371 -9.63 -22.09 26.27
C VAL A 371 -8.25 -22.67 26.55
N GLY A 372 -8.05 -23.91 26.13
CA GLY A 372 -6.87 -24.69 26.52
C GLY A 372 -6.87 -24.96 28.04
N GLY A 373 -5.81 -24.52 28.73
CA GLY A 373 -5.67 -24.68 30.18
C GLY A 373 -6.08 -23.46 31.02
N PHE A 374 -6.65 -22.42 30.39
CA PHE A 374 -6.98 -21.17 31.07
C PHE A 374 -8.50 -20.98 31.16
N GLU A 375 -8.97 -20.57 32.34
CA GLU A 375 -10.35 -20.18 32.60
C GLU A 375 -10.42 -18.67 32.89
N GLY A 376 -11.39 -17.98 32.30
CA GLY A 376 -11.55 -16.55 32.51
C GLY A 376 -12.72 -15.92 31.75
N THR A 377 -12.91 -14.63 31.97
CA THR A 377 -13.97 -13.84 31.34
C THR A 377 -13.42 -13.06 30.14
N ILE A 378 -14.14 -13.06 29.04
CA ILE A 378 -13.78 -12.27 27.84
C ILE A 378 -13.97 -10.79 28.12
N GLU A 379 -12.89 -10.01 28.07
CA GLU A 379 -12.95 -8.54 28.22
C GLU A 379 -13.14 -7.82 26.89
N ARG A 380 -12.46 -8.29 25.84
CA ARG A 380 -12.43 -7.61 24.55
C ARG A 380 -12.06 -8.57 23.43
N ILE A 381 -12.84 -8.54 22.36
CA ILE A 381 -12.52 -9.21 21.10
C ILE A 381 -11.91 -8.17 20.15
N GLY A 382 -10.64 -8.34 19.82
CA GLY A 382 -9.93 -7.50 18.84
C GLY A 382 -9.87 -8.16 17.46
N ALA A 383 -9.29 -7.46 16.48
CA ALA A 383 -9.18 -7.98 15.11
C ALA A 383 -8.36 -9.28 15.01
N ARG A 384 -7.24 -9.40 15.74
CA ARG A 384 -6.35 -10.58 15.70
C ARG A 384 -6.36 -11.46 16.96
N SER A 385 -6.80 -10.90 18.08
CA SER A 385 -6.71 -11.57 19.37
C SER A 385 -7.83 -11.12 20.29
N THR A 386 -8.24 -12.03 21.18
CA THR A 386 -9.21 -11.80 22.24
C THR A 386 -8.50 -11.77 23.59
N LEU A 387 -8.88 -10.82 24.43
CA LEU A 387 -8.32 -10.62 25.75
C LEU A 387 -9.24 -11.29 26.77
N VAL A 388 -8.70 -12.26 27.50
CA VAL A 388 -9.40 -13.05 28.52
C VAL A 388 -8.78 -12.75 29.88
N ARG A 389 -9.58 -12.32 30.85
CA ARG A 389 -9.12 -12.07 32.23
C ARG A 389 -9.40 -13.29 33.10
N THR A 390 -8.36 -13.86 33.69
CA THR A 390 -8.49 -15.00 34.60
C THR A 390 -9.09 -14.59 35.95
N LEU A 391 -9.44 -15.59 36.77
CA LEU A 391 -9.90 -15.37 38.15
C LEU A 391 -8.83 -14.67 39.02
N ASP A 392 -7.55 -14.86 38.70
CA ASP A 392 -6.42 -14.18 39.35
C ASP A 392 -6.17 -12.75 38.83
N HIS A 393 -7.09 -12.20 38.03
CA HIS A 393 -7.00 -10.86 37.43
C HIS A 393 -5.81 -10.68 36.48
N ILE A 394 -5.37 -11.75 35.82
CA ILE A 394 -4.32 -11.71 34.81
C ILE A 394 -4.97 -11.66 33.42
N SER A 395 -4.52 -10.71 32.58
CA SER A 395 -4.97 -10.59 31.19
C SER A 395 -4.18 -11.52 30.27
N ILE A 396 -4.85 -12.49 29.68
CA ILE A 396 -4.30 -13.42 28.69
C ILE A 396 -4.73 -12.96 27.29
N ILE A 397 -3.76 -12.86 26.37
CA ILE A 397 -4.00 -12.51 24.98
C ILE A 397 -4.04 -13.81 24.17
N VAL A 398 -5.23 -14.16 23.70
CA VAL A 398 -5.46 -15.39 22.94
C VAL A 398 -5.63 -15.05 21.46
N PRO A 399 -4.83 -15.64 20.53
CA PRO A 399 -5.04 -15.48 19.09
C PRO A 399 -6.46 -15.90 18.68
N ASN A 400 -7.12 -15.14 17.82
CA ASN A 400 -8.52 -15.42 17.46
C ASN A 400 -8.67 -16.79 16.79
N SER A 401 -7.67 -17.23 16.03
CA SER A 401 -7.69 -18.56 15.38
C SER A 401 -7.79 -19.72 16.35
N ARG A 402 -7.36 -19.57 17.61
CA ARG A 402 -7.51 -20.61 18.64
C ARG A 402 -8.97 -20.92 18.96
N PHE A 403 -9.85 -19.92 18.96
CA PHE A 403 -11.27 -20.11 19.27
C PHE A 403 -12.04 -20.85 18.17
N LEU A 404 -11.49 -20.94 16.97
CA LEU A 404 -12.09 -21.65 15.85
C LEU A 404 -11.43 -23.00 15.54
N SER A 405 -10.18 -23.18 15.98
CA SER A 405 -9.41 -24.40 15.67
C SER A 405 -9.30 -25.38 16.83
N ALA A 406 -9.55 -24.94 18.06
CA ALA A 406 -9.54 -25.77 19.24
C ALA A 406 -10.94 -25.85 19.88
N GLU A 407 -11.18 -26.91 20.63
CA GLU A 407 -12.36 -27.02 21.48
C GLU A 407 -12.31 -25.93 22.57
N ILE A 408 -13.45 -25.28 22.78
CA ILE A 408 -13.65 -24.25 23.80
C ILE A 408 -14.87 -24.61 24.63
N ILE A 409 -14.81 -24.33 25.93
CA ILE A 409 -15.98 -24.49 26.81
C ILE A 409 -16.47 -23.08 27.13
N ASN A 410 -17.66 -22.73 26.65
CA ASN A 410 -18.32 -21.48 27.00
C ASN A 410 -19.43 -21.79 28.02
N TRP A 411 -19.19 -21.42 29.27
CA TRP A 411 -20.12 -21.67 30.37
C TRP A 411 -21.29 -20.67 30.40
N SER A 412 -21.18 -19.59 29.62
CA SER A 412 -22.13 -18.47 29.62
C SER A 412 -22.90 -18.32 28.29
N HIS A 413 -22.69 -19.21 27.33
CA HIS A 413 -23.29 -19.11 26.00
C HIS A 413 -24.82 -19.21 26.06
N ASP A 414 -25.52 -18.17 25.60
CA ASP A 414 -26.98 -17.96 25.59
C ASP A 414 -27.69 -18.01 26.95
N ASN A 415 -27.32 -18.93 27.83
CA ASN A 415 -27.87 -19.13 29.17
C ASN A 415 -26.72 -19.44 30.15
N PRO A 416 -26.40 -18.54 31.10
CA PRO A 416 -25.28 -18.72 32.04
C PRO A 416 -25.58 -19.70 33.18
N VAL A 417 -26.57 -20.59 33.00
CA VAL A 417 -26.90 -21.62 33.96
C VAL A 417 -25.91 -22.79 33.81
N SER A 418 -25.04 -22.97 34.81
CA SER A 418 -24.08 -24.08 34.85
C SER A 418 -24.38 -25.03 36.01
N ARG A 419 -24.04 -26.31 35.84
CA ARG A 419 -24.22 -27.35 36.86
C ARG A 419 -22.91 -27.64 37.56
N LEU A 420 -22.87 -27.47 38.87
CA LEU A 420 -21.75 -27.88 39.71
C LEU A 420 -21.94 -29.33 40.18
N HIS A 421 -20.82 -30.03 40.22
CA HIS A 421 -20.71 -31.40 40.69
C HIS A 421 -19.95 -31.42 42.03
N LEU A 422 -20.65 -31.82 43.10
CA LEU A 422 -20.10 -31.93 44.45
C LEU A 422 -20.10 -33.40 44.88
N PRO A 423 -18.99 -34.14 44.66
CA PRO A 423 -18.86 -35.50 45.17
C PRO A 423 -18.78 -35.49 46.70
N VAL A 424 -19.48 -36.44 47.33
CA VAL A 424 -19.54 -36.61 48.79
C VAL A 424 -19.52 -38.11 49.13
N GLY A 425 -18.71 -38.50 50.10
CA GLY A 425 -18.67 -39.87 50.64
C GLY A 425 -19.19 -39.92 52.07
N VAL A 426 -20.02 -40.91 52.38
CA VAL A 426 -20.55 -41.16 53.75
C VAL A 426 -20.32 -42.61 54.17
N ALA A 427 -20.31 -42.89 55.47
CA ALA A 427 -20.05 -44.25 55.98
C ALA A 427 -21.15 -45.24 55.58
N TYR A 428 -20.80 -46.52 55.40
CA TYR A 428 -21.72 -47.59 54.98
C TYR A 428 -22.94 -47.79 55.90
N GLY A 429 -22.81 -47.47 57.19
CA GLY A 429 -23.90 -47.54 58.17
C GLY A 429 -24.84 -46.32 58.16
N SER A 430 -24.62 -45.32 57.32
CA SER A 430 -25.40 -44.08 57.31
C SER A 430 -26.82 -44.30 56.78
N ASN A 431 -27.82 -43.60 57.35
CA ASN A 431 -29.17 -43.62 56.80
C ASN A 431 -29.26 -42.74 55.53
N MET A 432 -29.49 -43.39 54.37
CA MET A 432 -29.48 -42.72 53.07
C MET A 432 -30.58 -41.67 52.88
N ASP A 433 -31.75 -41.84 53.52
CA ASP A 433 -32.83 -40.85 53.43
C ASP A 433 -32.46 -39.57 54.18
N VAL A 434 -31.78 -39.71 55.32
CA VAL A 434 -31.27 -38.59 56.11
C VAL A 434 -30.13 -37.89 55.37
N VAL A 435 -29.18 -38.65 54.81
CA VAL A 435 -28.08 -38.11 54.00
C VAL A 435 -28.61 -37.33 52.80
N ARG A 436 -29.55 -37.90 52.05
CA ARG A 436 -30.18 -37.23 50.90
C ARG A 436 -30.86 -35.93 51.31
N SER A 437 -31.60 -35.94 52.42
CA SER A 437 -32.30 -34.75 52.92
C SER A 437 -31.31 -33.67 53.37
N ALA A 438 -30.23 -34.03 54.05
CA ALA A 438 -29.18 -33.12 54.48
C ALA A 438 -28.43 -32.48 53.28
N LEU A 439 -28.08 -33.27 52.27
CA LEU A 439 -27.45 -32.79 51.03
C LEU A 439 -28.35 -31.80 50.27
N LEU A 440 -29.64 -32.12 50.14
CA LEU A 440 -30.61 -31.24 49.49
C LEU A 440 -30.83 -29.95 50.30
N ALA A 441 -30.94 -30.05 51.62
CA ALA A 441 -31.10 -28.89 52.51
C ALA A 441 -29.92 -27.91 52.37
N ALA A 442 -28.68 -28.40 52.40
CA ALA A 442 -27.48 -27.60 52.21
C ALA A 442 -27.48 -26.83 50.88
N ALA A 443 -27.98 -27.46 49.81
CA ALA A 443 -28.09 -26.82 48.50
C ALA A 443 -29.23 -25.79 48.44
N THR A 444 -30.42 -26.13 48.96
CA THR A 444 -31.61 -25.26 48.88
C THR A 444 -31.55 -24.05 49.79
N GLU A 445 -30.82 -24.13 50.91
CA GLU A 445 -30.61 -23.00 51.83
C GLU A 445 -29.62 -21.97 51.27
N HIS A 446 -28.82 -22.33 50.26
CA HIS A 446 -27.80 -21.45 49.71
C HIS A 446 -28.39 -20.43 48.70
N PRO A 447 -28.25 -19.11 48.91
CA PRO A 447 -28.98 -18.09 48.16
C PRO A 447 -28.62 -18.01 46.67
N LYS A 448 -27.43 -18.48 46.29
CA LYS A 448 -26.91 -18.45 44.90
C LYS A 448 -27.16 -19.75 44.13
N VAL A 449 -27.77 -20.76 44.75
CA VAL A 449 -28.21 -22.00 44.08
C VAL A 449 -29.59 -21.76 43.49
N LEU A 450 -29.79 -22.18 42.25
CA LEU A 450 -31.06 -22.01 41.56
C LEU A 450 -32.13 -22.98 42.12
N ALA A 451 -33.33 -22.44 42.31
CA ALA A 451 -34.51 -23.25 42.65
C ALA A 451 -35.07 -24.00 41.43
N SER A 452 -34.77 -23.52 40.22
CA SER A 452 -35.11 -24.17 38.95
C SER A 452 -33.96 -23.98 37.97
N PRO A 453 -33.26 -25.04 37.53
CA PRO A 453 -33.46 -26.45 37.90
C PRO A 453 -33.19 -26.73 39.38
N ARG A 454 -33.96 -27.65 39.98
CA ARG A 454 -33.82 -28.00 41.41
C ARG A 454 -32.54 -28.80 41.66
N PRO A 455 -31.86 -28.63 42.82
CA PRO A 455 -30.77 -29.49 43.24
C PRO A 455 -31.14 -30.98 43.23
N GLN A 456 -30.19 -31.83 42.87
CA GLN A 456 -30.38 -33.28 42.79
C GLN A 456 -29.25 -34.00 43.53
N VAL A 457 -29.58 -35.13 44.14
CA VAL A 457 -28.59 -36.04 44.74
C VAL A 457 -28.62 -37.33 43.95
N ILE A 458 -27.46 -37.73 43.45
CA ILE A 458 -27.26 -39.00 42.73
C ILE A 458 -26.44 -39.92 43.61
N PHE A 459 -26.92 -41.14 43.84
CA PHE A 459 -26.11 -42.21 44.41
C PHE A 459 -25.22 -42.78 43.30
N LYS A 460 -23.91 -42.56 43.38
CA LYS A 460 -22.95 -42.94 42.33
C LYS A 460 -22.56 -44.40 42.42
N GLY A 461 -22.55 -44.96 43.63
CA GLY A 461 -22.21 -46.36 43.87
C GLY A 461 -21.56 -46.60 45.22
N PHE A 462 -21.10 -47.83 45.40
CA PHE A 462 -20.40 -48.30 46.59
C PHE A 462 -18.89 -48.18 46.36
N GLY A 463 -18.21 -47.35 47.14
CA GLY A 463 -16.75 -47.15 47.09
C GLY A 463 -16.00 -48.03 48.08
N GLU A 464 -14.66 -48.00 48.06
CA GLU A 464 -13.83 -48.88 48.92
C GLU A 464 -14.09 -48.71 50.42
N SER A 465 -14.36 -47.48 50.88
CA SER A 465 -14.63 -47.19 52.29
C SER A 465 -15.82 -46.25 52.51
N SER A 466 -16.55 -45.90 51.45
CA SER A 466 -17.66 -44.94 51.51
C SER A 466 -18.80 -45.30 50.54
N LEU A 467 -20.01 -44.90 50.90
CA LEU A 467 -21.11 -44.76 49.96
C LEU A 467 -20.91 -43.44 49.21
N ASN A 468 -20.77 -43.51 47.88
CA ASN A 468 -20.43 -42.35 47.05
C ASN A 468 -21.71 -41.72 46.52
N LEU A 469 -21.93 -40.46 46.89
CA LEU A 469 -23.01 -39.62 46.39
C LEU A 469 -22.45 -38.41 45.65
N GLU A 470 -23.28 -37.82 44.80
CA GLU A 470 -22.96 -36.59 44.09
C GLU A 470 -24.14 -35.63 44.21
N LEU A 471 -23.88 -34.48 44.81
CA LEU A 471 -24.83 -33.37 44.84
C LEU A 471 -24.62 -32.52 43.58
N LEU A 472 -25.68 -32.42 42.79
CA LEU A 472 -25.76 -31.59 41.59
C LEU A 472 -26.55 -30.32 41.93
N VAL A 473 -25.92 -29.16 41.70
CA VAL A 473 -26.56 -27.86 41.89
C VAL A 473 -26.41 -27.02 40.63
N TRP A 474 -27.39 -26.16 40.36
CA TRP A 474 -27.33 -25.23 39.24
C TRP A 474 -27.11 -23.82 39.75
N ILE A 475 -26.25 -23.06 39.08
CA ILE A 475 -25.87 -21.69 39.43
C ILE A 475 -26.01 -20.78 38.21
N ALA A 476 -26.31 -19.50 38.42
CA ALA A 476 -26.47 -18.51 37.34
C ALA A 476 -25.17 -17.76 36.97
N GLU A 477 -24.12 -17.86 37.78
CA GLU A 477 -22.85 -17.15 37.57
C GLU A 477 -21.67 -18.14 37.54
N PRO A 478 -21.35 -18.73 36.37
CA PRO A 478 -20.31 -19.75 36.25
C PRO A 478 -18.93 -19.27 36.72
N SER A 479 -18.60 -17.99 36.55
CA SER A 479 -17.34 -17.41 37.01
C SER A 479 -17.11 -17.49 38.52
N LYS A 480 -18.19 -17.66 39.31
CA LYS A 480 -18.13 -17.82 40.77
C LYS A 480 -18.13 -19.28 41.21
N GLN A 481 -18.06 -20.24 40.28
CA GLN A 481 -18.16 -21.67 40.57
C GLN A 481 -17.23 -22.15 41.69
N LEU A 482 -15.99 -21.65 41.71
CA LEU A 482 -14.98 -22.06 42.69
C LEU A 482 -15.36 -21.63 44.11
N ILE A 483 -15.76 -20.37 44.26
CA ILE A 483 -16.19 -19.81 45.55
C ILE A 483 -17.48 -20.49 46.01
N LEU A 484 -18.45 -20.65 45.11
CA LEU A 484 -19.73 -21.30 45.40
C LEU A 484 -19.57 -22.76 45.84
N LYS A 485 -18.68 -23.51 45.19
CA LYS A 485 -18.40 -24.89 45.55
C LYS A 485 -17.81 -24.97 46.96
N SER A 486 -16.93 -24.04 47.33
CA SER A 486 -16.38 -23.92 48.68
C SER A 486 -17.47 -23.58 49.71
N GLU A 487 -18.29 -22.56 49.45
CA GLU A 487 -19.43 -22.16 50.30
C GLU A 487 -20.37 -23.36 50.55
N LEU A 488 -20.67 -24.14 49.51
CA LEU A 488 -21.51 -25.33 49.62
C LEU A 488 -20.85 -26.46 50.42
N TYR A 489 -19.54 -26.69 50.28
CA TYR A 489 -18.85 -27.70 51.11
C TYR A 489 -18.90 -27.35 52.59
N PHE A 490 -18.77 -26.06 52.97
CA PHE A 490 -18.97 -25.64 54.36
C PHE A 490 -20.40 -25.88 54.85
N SER A 491 -21.42 -25.58 54.02
CA SER A 491 -22.82 -25.87 54.34
C SER A 491 -23.09 -27.38 54.49
N LEU A 492 -22.47 -28.21 53.65
CA LEU A 492 -22.58 -29.65 53.69
C LEU A 492 -22.00 -30.24 54.97
N GLU A 493 -20.80 -29.81 55.37
CA GLU A 493 -20.19 -30.21 56.64
C GLU A 493 -21.10 -29.85 57.83
N ALA A 494 -21.63 -28.62 57.85
CA ALA A 494 -22.51 -28.18 58.92
C ALA A 494 -23.79 -29.02 59.02
N GLN A 495 -24.40 -29.39 57.88
CA GLN A 495 -25.58 -30.25 57.83
C GLN A 495 -25.27 -31.69 58.24
N PHE A 496 -24.10 -32.22 57.88
CA PHE A 496 -23.66 -33.55 58.27
C PHE A 496 -23.44 -33.65 59.77
N ARG A 497 -22.77 -32.65 60.36
CA ARG A 497 -22.58 -32.56 61.81
C ARG A 497 -23.92 -32.47 62.56
N LYS A 498 -24.88 -31.70 62.04
CA LYS A 498 -26.22 -31.55 62.64
C LYS A 498 -27.00 -32.88 62.67
N HIS A 499 -26.87 -33.69 61.62
CA HIS A 499 -27.57 -34.97 61.48
C HIS A 499 -26.75 -36.19 61.89
N GLN A 500 -25.57 -35.98 62.50
CA GLN A 500 -24.64 -37.04 62.92
C GLN A 500 -24.26 -38.00 61.77
N ILE A 501 -24.12 -37.46 60.56
CA ILE A 501 -23.67 -38.22 59.39
C ILE A 501 -22.14 -38.31 59.44
N GLU A 502 -21.63 -39.55 59.48
CA GLU A 502 -20.19 -39.81 59.55
C GLU A 502 -19.55 -39.73 58.15
N ILE A 503 -18.48 -38.93 58.06
CA ILE A 503 -17.56 -38.93 56.91
C ILE A 503 -16.50 -39.99 57.19
N PRO A 504 -16.43 -41.08 56.40
CA PRO A 504 -15.58 -42.21 56.72
C PRO A 504 -14.12 -41.88 56.42
N PHE A 505 -13.23 -42.31 57.31
CA PHE A 505 -11.82 -42.50 56.97
C PHE A 505 -11.66 -43.76 56.10
N PRO A 506 -10.54 -43.90 55.36
CA PRO A 506 -10.20 -45.16 54.71
C PRO A 506 -10.27 -46.33 55.71
N GLN A 507 -11.09 -47.33 55.42
CA GLN A 507 -11.29 -48.51 56.26
C GLN A 507 -10.51 -49.68 55.68
N GLN A 508 -9.82 -50.43 56.53
CA GLN A 508 -9.10 -51.63 56.13
C GLN A 508 -9.30 -52.73 57.17
N ASP A 509 -9.87 -53.85 56.73
CA ASP A 509 -9.97 -55.04 57.57
C ASP A 509 -8.63 -55.78 57.57
N VAL A 510 -7.93 -55.78 58.72
CA VAL A 510 -6.67 -56.51 58.90
C VAL A 510 -6.96 -57.86 59.55
N HIS A 511 -6.88 -58.92 58.76
CA HIS A 511 -6.98 -60.29 59.28
C HIS A 511 -5.59 -60.81 59.71
N VAL A 512 -5.27 -60.73 61.00
CA VAL A 512 -4.00 -61.22 61.56
C VAL A 512 -4.05 -62.76 61.65
N ARG A 513 -3.40 -63.45 60.71
CA ARG A 513 -3.46 -64.93 60.58
C ARG A 513 -2.61 -65.67 61.61
N THR A 514 -1.45 -65.14 62.01
CA THR A 514 -0.60 -65.72 63.06
C THR A 514 0.38 -64.68 63.59
N GLY A 515 0.30 -64.41 64.89
CA GLY A 515 1.21 -63.55 65.63
C GLY A 515 0.80 -63.58 67.10
N ASN A 516 1.72 -63.90 68.01
CA ASN A 516 1.46 -63.73 69.43
C ASN A 516 1.33 -62.23 69.69
N LEU A 517 0.14 -61.77 70.09
CA LEU A 517 0.04 -60.49 70.78
C LEU A 517 0.96 -60.60 72.01
N PRO A 518 1.91 -59.67 72.24
CA PRO A 518 2.74 -59.69 73.44
C PRO A 518 1.89 -59.19 74.61
N ILE A 519 0.82 -59.92 74.92
CA ILE A 519 0.12 -59.81 76.19
C ILE A 519 0.89 -60.73 77.13
N GLU A 520 2.06 -60.28 77.57
CA GLU A 520 2.68 -60.87 78.75
C GLU A 520 1.79 -60.50 79.93
N LEU A 521 1.16 -61.51 80.55
CA LEU A 521 0.46 -61.32 81.81
C LEU A 521 1.46 -60.71 82.79
N SER A 522 1.07 -59.67 83.52
CA SER A 522 2.00 -59.09 84.51
C SER A 522 2.41 -60.20 85.50
N PRO A 523 3.65 -60.22 85.99
CA PRO A 523 4.12 -61.26 86.92
C PRO A 523 3.22 -61.43 88.15
N GLN A 524 2.57 -60.33 88.55
CA GLN A 524 1.58 -60.30 89.63
C GLN A 524 0.31 -61.09 89.28
N LEU A 525 -0.19 -60.97 88.05
CA LEU A 525 -1.37 -61.71 87.59
C LEU A 525 -1.06 -63.20 87.46
N GLU A 526 0.13 -63.56 86.96
CA GLU A 526 0.58 -64.96 86.92
C GLU A 526 0.69 -65.56 88.32
N GLN A 527 1.31 -64.86 89.27
CA GLN A 527 1.41 -65.32 90.65
C GLN A 527 0.03 -65.49 91.31
N THR A 528 -0.90 -64.55 91.06
CA THR A 528 -2.26 -64.61 91.62
C THR A 528 -3.03 -65.80 91.05
N LEU A 529 -2.91 -66.06 89.74
CA LEU A 529 -3.51 -67.22 89.09
C LEU A 529 -2.91 -68.54 89.59
N GLN A 530 -1.60 -68.59 89.80
CA GLN A 530 -0.94 -69.76 90.41
C GLN A 530 -1.38 -70.00 91.86
N GLN A 531 -1.53 -68.94 92.66
CA GLN A 531 -2.06 -69.05 94.02
C GLN A 531 -3.51 -69.56 94.03
N LEU A 532 -4.37 -69.06 93.14
CA LEU A 532 -5.75 -69.53 93.01
C LEU A 532 -5.83 -70.99 92.55
N LEU A 533 -4.94 -71.42 91.64
CA LEU A 533 -4.83 -72.81 91.23
C LEU A 533 -4.36 -73.73 92.38
N GLN A 534 -3.39 -73.30 93.18
CA GLN A 534 -2.94 -74.06 94.36
C GLN A 534 -4.03 -74.16 95.44
N LEU A 535 -4.80 -73.10 95.66
CA LEU A 535 -5.96 -73.11 96.58
C LEU A 535 -7.06 -74.06 96.08
N SER A 536 -7.29 -74.12 94.77
CA SER A 536 -8.23 -75.06 94.15
C SER A 536 -7.81 -76.52 94.29
N GLN A 537 -6.50 -76.83 94.18
CA GLN A 537 -5.99 -78.20 94.32
C GLN A 537 -5.93 -78.67 95.79
N ASN A 538 -5.62 -77.78 96.73
CA ASN A 538 -5.61 -78.12 98.16
C ASN A 538 -7.02 -78.26 98.80
N GLY A 539 -8.06 -77.74 98.14
CA GLY A 539 -9.46 -77.84 98.59
C GLY A 539 -10.14 -79.20 98.31
N LYS A 540 -9.52 -80.11 97.55
CA LYS A 540 -10.08 -81.44 97.22
C LYS A 540 -9.59 -82.59 98.11
N GLY A 541 -8.88 -82.30 99.21
CA GLY A 541 -8.17 -83.29 100.05
C GLY A 541 -8.53 -83.34 101.54
N LYS A 542 -9.75 -82.97 101.95
CA LYS A 542 -10.34 -83.24 103.28
C LYS A 542 -11.86 -83.41 103.09
N GLY A 543 -12.52 -84.54 103.34
CA GLY A 543 -12.16 -85.64 104.22
C GLY A 543 -12.46 -85.24 105.66
#